data_AF-A0ABC8RBU5-F1
#
_entry.id   AF-A0ABC8RBU5-F1
#
_cell.length_a   1.000
_cell.length_b   1.000
_cell.length_c   1.000
_cell.angle_alpha   90.00
_cell.angle_beta   90.00
_cell.angle_gamma   90.00
#
_symmetry.space_group_name_H-M   'P 1'
#
loop_
_entity.id
_entity.type
_entity.pdbx_description
1 polymer ?
#
loop_
_entity_poly.entity_id
_entity_poly.type
_entity_poly.pdbx_seq_one_letter_code
_entity_poly.pdbx_strand_id
1 'polypeptide(L)'
;MDAKKPYLAVILIQSIYGGMFLLSKAAFDVGMNPFVFVFYRQAAATLFLAPLAVFFEWKTAPPLSFSCFWKIFMLSVCGITLSLNIYGVALIYTSATLAAATTNCLPVITFFLAVLFG
;
A
#
# COMPACT_ATOMS: atom_id res chain seq x y z
N MET A 1 -12.58 22.67 16.13
CA MET A 1 -13.05 21.33 15.67
C MET A 1 -11.99 20.59 14.84
N ASP A 2 -10.77 21.13 14.72
CA ASP A 2 -9.73 20.62 13.83
C ASP A 2 -8.94 19.43 14.35
N ALA A 3 -8.88 19.24 15.67
CA ALA A 3 -8.21 18.08 16.27
C ALA A 3 -8.92 16.74 15.98
N LYS A 4 -10.22 16.73 15.64
CA LYS A 4 -11.00 15.49 15.41
C LYS A 4 -10.93 14.96 13.97
N LYS A 5 -10.59 15.82 13.00
CA LYS A 5 -10.44 15.47 11.58
C LYS A 5 -9.41 14.34 11.34
N PRO A 6 -8.19 14.37 11.91
CA PRO A 6 -7.22 13.30 11.71
C PRO A 6 -7.69 11.97 12.31
N TYR A 7 -8.35 11.98 13.48
CA TYR A 7 -8.90 10.75 14.08
C TYR A 7 -9.99 10.14 13.20
N LEU A 8 -10.89 10.97 12.66
CA LEU A 8 -11.92 10.50 11.74
C LEU A 8 -11.30 9.89 10.47
N ALA A 9 -10.26 10.52 9.92
CA ALA A 9 -9.53 9.99 8.77
C ALA A 9 -8.86 8.64 9.09
N VAL A 10 -8.24 8.50 10.26
CA VAL A 10 -7.62 7.23 10.69
C VAL A 10 -8.67 6.13 10.81
N ILE A 11 -9.83 6.40 11.42
CA ILE A 11 -10.91 5.41 11.54
C ILE A 11 -11.39 4.97 10.15
N LEU A 12 -11.55 5.92 9.22
CA LEU A 12 -11.95 5.65 7.85
C LEU A 12 -10.91 4.77 7.13
N ILE A 13 -9.64 5.13 7.23
CA ILE A 13 -8.52 4.37 6.63
C ILE A 13 -8.46 2.94 7.20
N GLN A 14 -8.59 2.78 8.52
CA GLN A 14 -8.56 1.47 9.15
C GLN A 14 -9.76 0.60 8.77
N SER A 15 -10.94 1.22 8.60
CA SER A 15 -12.13 0.53 8.11
C SER A 15 -11.94 0.02 6.67
N ILE A 16 -11.33 0.84 5.81
CA ILE A 16 -10.97 0.46 4.44
C ILE A 16 -9.95 -0.69 4.43
N TYR A 17 -8.90 -0.61 5.26
CA TYR A 17 -7.91 -1.69 5.37
C TYR A 17 -8.52 -3.01 5.86
N GLY A 18 -9.40 -2.95 6.87
CA GLY A 18 -10.14 -4.13 7.34
C GLY A 18 -10.95 -4.79 6.23
N GLY A 19 -11.70 -3.99 5.46
CA GLY A 19 -12.43 -4.47 4.28
C GLY A 19 -11.51 -5.06 3.22
N MET A 20 -10.38 -4.40 2.94
CA MET A 20 -9.38 -4.87 1.96
C MET A 20 -8.81 -6.24 2.35
N PHE A 21 -8.46 -6.47 3.61
CA PHE A 21 -7.90 -7.76 4.05
C PHE A 21 -8.91 -8.89 3.96
N LEU A 22 -10.17 -8.63 4.34
CA LEU A 22 -11.25 -9.61 4.23
C LEU A 22 -11.55 -9.98 2.77
N LEU A 23 -11.70 -8.97 1.89
CA LEU A 23 -11.95 -9.22 0.46
C LEU A 23 -10.77 -9.91 -0.21
N SER A 24 -9.53 -9.49 0.09
CA SER A 24 -8.32 -10.11 -0.47
C SER A 24 -8.23 -11.58 -0.06
N LYS A 25 -8.50 -11.89 1.23
CA LYS A 25 -8.48 -13.27 1.73
C LYS A 25 -9.58 -14.11 1.08
N ALA A 26 -10.81 -13.60 1.03
CA ALA A 26 -11.91 -14.29 0.36
C ALA A 26 -11.60 -14.60 -1.11
N ALA A 27 -10.99 -13.66 -1.82
CA ALA A 27 -10.65 -13.86 -3.22
C ALA A 27 -9.50 -14.88 -3.42
N PHE A 28 -8.53 -14.94 -2.49
CA PHE A 28 -7.49 -15.97 -2.49
C PHE A 28 -8.03 -17.36 -2.13
N ASP A 29 -8.99 -17.45 -1.22
CA ASP A 29 -9.60 -18.72 -0.82
C ASP A 29 -10.43 -19.36 -1.95
N VAL A 30 -10.94 -18.56 -2.90
CA VAL A 30 -11.60 -19.04 -4.13
C VAL A 30 -10.57 -19.46 -5.21
N GLY A 31 -9.27 -19.41 -4.89
CA GLY A 31 -8.19 -19.90 -5.75
C GLY A 31 -7.55 -18.85 -6.66
N MET A 32 -7.83 -17.57 -6.45
CA MET A 32 -7.18 -16.50 -7.22
C MET A 32 -5.70 -16.38 -6.87
N ASN A 33 -4.85 -16.28 -7.89
CA ASN A 33 -3.42 -16.10 -7.72
C ASN A 33 -3.10 -14.69 -7.12
N PRO A 34 -2.39 -14.59 -5.99
CA PRO A 34 -2.06 -13.31 -5.36
C PRO A 34 -1.25 -12.36 -6.23
N PHE A 35 -0.35 -12.89 -7.08
CA PHE A 35 0.46 -12.07 -7.98
C PHE A 35 -0.43 -11.34 -8.99
N VAL A 36 -1.42 -12.04 -9.53
CA VAL A 36 -2.41 -11.49 -10.48
C VAL A 36 -3.28 -10.45 -9.77
N PHE A 37 -3.71 -10.72 -8.55
CA PHE A 37 -4.49 -9.77 -7.76
C PHE A 37 -3.73 -8.47 -7.46
N VAL A 38 -2.48 -8.57 -7.02
CA VAL A 38 -1.63 -7.41 -6.74
C VAL A 38 -1.42 -6.58 -8.01
N PHE A 39 -1.20 -7.23 -9.16
CA PHE A 39 -1.08 -6.57 -10.45
C PHE A 39 -2.36 -5.78 -10.81
N TYR A 40 -3.53 -6.41 -10.76
CA TYR A 40 -4.80 -5.74 -11.06
C TYR A 40 -5.06 -4.56 -10.12
N ARG A 41 -4.75 -4.71 -8.83
CA ARG A 41 -4.91 -3.63 -7.86
C ARG A 41 -4.03 -2.42 -8.21
N GLN A 42 -2.78 -2.66 -8.58
CA GLN A 42 -1.85 -1.58 -8.94
C GLN A 42 -2.21 -0.94 -10.28
N ALA A 43 -2.67 -1.74 -11.25
CA ALA A 43 -3.15 -1.25 -12.55
C ALA A 43 -4.40 -0.37 -12.40
N ALA A 44 -5.38 -0.81 -11.61
CA ALA A 44 -6.59 -0.03 -11.32
C ALA A 44 -6.27 1.28 -10.59
N ALA A 45 -5.40 1.23 -9.58
CA ALA A 45 -4.93 2.43 -8.88
C ALA A 45 -4.25 3.42 -9.83
N THR A 46 -3.43 2.93 -10.76
CA THR A 46 -2.73 3.76 -11.75
C THR A 46 -3.73 4.39 -12.72
N LEU A 47 -4.69 3.61 -13.22
CA LEU A 47 -5.73 4.10 -14.14
C LEU A 47 -6.63 5.15 -13.49
N PHE A 48 -6.92 5.02 -12.20
CA PHE A 48 -7.74 5.97 -11.46
C PHE A 48 -6.96 7.25 -11.08
N LEU A 49 -5.71 7.11 -10.66
CA LEU A 49 -4.87 8.24 -10.24
C LEU A 49 -4.31 9.03 -11.42
N ALA A 50 -4.04 8.40 -12.57
CA ALA A 50 -3.50 9.07 -13.75
C ALA A 50 -4.32 10.30 -14.21
N PRO A 51 -5.64 10.20 -14.43
CA PRO A 51 -6.44 11.37 -14.82
C PRO A 51 -6.53 12.42 -13.70
N LEU A 52 -6.58 12.00 -12.44
CA LEU A 52 -6.60 12.92 -11.29
C LEU A 52 -5.30 13.71 -11.19
N ALA A 53 -4.16 13.06 -11.33
CA ALA A 53 -2.84 13.69 -11.32
C ALA A 53 -2.69 14.68 -12.48
N VAL A 54 -3.14 14.31 -13.69
CA VAL A 54 -3.12 15.22 -14.84
C VAL A 54 -4.08 16.40 -14.65
N PHE A 55 -5.26 16.21 -14.05
CA PHE A 55 -6.21 17.29 -13.87
C PHE A 55 -5.82 18.27 -12.75
N PHE A 56 -5.39 17.76 -11.60
CA PHE A 56 -5.10 18.57 -10.41
C PHE A 56 -3.66 19.08 -10.34
N GLU A 57 -2.66 18.28 -10.73
CA GLU A 57 -1.26 18.56 -10.40
C GLU A 57 -0.40 18.95 -11.60
N TRP A 58 -0.87 18.77 -12.84
CA TRP A 58 -0.04 19.02 -14.03
C TRP A 58 0.48 20.45 -14.18
N LYS A 59 -0.21 21.46 -13.63
CA LYS A 59 0.23 22.87 -13.71
C LYS A 59 1.25 23.24 -12.65
N THR A 60 1.31 22.49 -11.56
CA THR A 60 2.10 22.79 -10.36
C THR A 60 3.24 21.80 -10.16
N ALA A 61 3.26 20.68 -10.89
CA ALA A 61 4.26 19.64 -10.76
C ALA A 61 5.65 20.11 -11.24
N PRO A 62 6.69 20.06 -10.39
CA PRO A 62 8.06 20.33 -10.81
C PRO A 62 8.57 19.22 -11.75
N PRO A 63 9.45 19.57 -12.73
CA PRO A 63 9.98 18.59 -13.66
C PRO A 63 10.82 17.53 -12.92
N LEU A 64 10.48 16.26 -13.11
CA LEU A 64 11.23 15.13 -12.54
C LEU A 64 12.49 14.88 -13.37
N SER A 65 13.67 14.96 -12.73
CA SER A 65 14.92 14.51 -13.34
C SER A 65 14.92 12.98 -13.52
N PHE A 66 15.53 12.50 -14.61
CA PHE A 66 15.63 11.07 -14.93
C PHE A 66 16.26 10.25 -13.79
N SER A 67 17.27 10.81 -13.09
CA SER A 67 17.89 10.13 -11.94
C SER A 67 16.91 9.95 -10.77
N CYS A 68 16.08 10.95 -10.51
CA CYS A 68 15.04 10.88 -9.48
C CYS A 68 13.97 9.86 -9.86
N PHE A 69 13.51 9.91 -11.11
CA PHE A 69 12.56 8.94 -11.66
C PHE A 69 13.07 7.51 -11.51
N TRP A 70 14.32 7.24 -11.90
CA TRP A 70 14.90 5.91 -11.83
C TRP A 70 15.00 5.38 -10.39
N LYS A 71 15.36 6.24 -9.42
CA LYS A 71 15.38 5.89 -8.00
C LYS A 71 13.99 5.50 -7.49
N ILE A 72 12.97 6.31 -7.81
CA ILE A 72 11.58 6.05 -7.42
C ILE A 72 11.08 4.76 -8.06
N PHE A 73 11.41 4.54 -9.34
CA PHE A 73 11.05 3.34 -10.08
C PHE A 73 11.67 2.09 -9.45
N MET A 74 12.99 2.09 -9.19
CA MET A 74 13.68 0.98 -8.54
C MET A 74 13.14 0.68 -7.14
N LEU A 75 12.85 1.73 -6.35
CA LEU A 75 12.24 1.58 -5.03
C LEU A 75 10.84 0.95 -5.12
N SER A 76 10.05 1.34 -6.12
CA SER A 76 8.69 0.82 -6.30
C SER A 76 8.67 -0.63 -6.80
N VAL A 77 9.56 -0.97 -7.73
CA VAL A 77 9.68 -2.34 -8.26
C VAL A 77 10.27 -3.28 -7.22
N CYS A 78 11.42 -2.94 -6.62
CA CYS A 78 12.09 -3.85 -5.69
C CYS A 78 11.51 -3.80 -4.28
N GLY A 79 11.11 -2.61 -3.80
CA GLY A 79 10.60 -2.45 -2.44
C GLY A 79 9.12 -2.78 -2.34
N ILE A 80 8.28 -1.96 -2.97
CA ILE A 80 6.82 -2.01 -2.80
C ILE A 80 6.24 -3.27 -3.43
N THR A 81 6.60 -3.58 -4.68
CA THR A 81 6.03 -4.73 -5.40
C THR A 81 6.43 -6.05 -4.76
N LEU A 82 7.69 -6.20 -4.35
CA LEU A 82 8.16 -7.39 -3.63
C LEU A 82 7.41 -7.54 -2.30
N SER A 83 7.29 -6.47 -1.52
CA SER A 83 6.59 -6.48 -0.23
C SER A 83 5.13 -6.89 -0.38
N LEU A 84 4.42 -6.36 -1.38
CA LEU A 84 3.02 -6.70 -1.64
C LEU A 84 2.83 -8.15 -2.08
N ASN A 85 3.74 -8.69 -2.90
CA ASN A 85 3.68 -10.09 -3.32
C ASN A 85 3.98 -11.04 -2.17
N ILE A 86 5.02 -10.76 -1.37
CA ILE A 86 5.32 -11.53 -0.15
C ILE A 86 4.12 -11.49 0.80
N TYR A 87 3.50 -10.31 0.97
CA TYR A 87 2.28 -10.18 1.77
C TYR A 87 1.12 -11.02 1.21
N GLY A 88 0.90 -10.99 -0.12
CA GLY A 88 -0.14 -11.81 -0.76
C GLY A 88 0.07 -13.32 -0.57
N VAL A 89 1.31 -13.79 -0.70
CA VAL A 89 1.68 -15.18 -0.43
C VAL A 89 1.49 -15.50 1.05
N ALA A 90 1.96 -14.65 1.96
CA ALA A 90 1.78 -14.84 3.39
C ALA A 90 0.29 -14.94 3.77
N LEU A 91 -0.57 -14.13 3.14
CA LEU A 91 -2.02 -14.15 3.37
C LEU A 91 -2.71 -15.42 2.87
N ILE A 92 -2.13 -16.17 1.92
CA ILE A 92 -2.61 -17.52 1.61
C ILE A 92 -2.41 -18.43 2.83
N TYR A 93 -1.21 -18.42 3.40
CA TYR A 93 -0.82 -19.30 4.52
C TYR A 93 -1.29 -18.83 5.89
N THR A 94 -1.84 -17.62 5.99
CA THR A 94 -2.30 -17.03 7.25
C THR A 94 -3.76 -16.58 7.22
N SER A 95 -4.26 -16.12 8.37
CA SER A 95 -5.58 -15.51 8.49
C SER A 95 -5.50 -13.99 8.28
N ALA A 96 -6.63 -13.40 7.85
CA ALA A 96 -6.75 -11.94 7.75
C ALA A 96 -6.48 -11.24 9.09
N THR A 97 -6.82 -11.87 10.22
CA THR A 97 -6.57 -11.36 11.56
C THR A 97 -5.08 -11.26 11.88
N LEU A 98 -4.29 -12.30 11.55
CA LEU A 98 -2.84 -12.24 11.77
C LEU A 98 -2.20 -11.18 10.87
N ALA A 99 -2.66 -11.08 9.62
CA ALA A 99 -2.16 -10.07 8.71
C ALA A 99 -2.42 -8.64 9.21
N ALA A 100 -3.61 -8.39 9.79
CA ALA A 100 -3.93 -7.11 10.43
C ALA A 100 -3.09 -6.87 11.70
N ALA A 101 -2.78 -7.92 12.48
CA ALA A 101 -1.89 -7.79 13.63
C ALA A 101 -0.46 -7.38 13.20
N THR A 102 0.07 -7.98 12.13
CA THR A 102 1.39 -7.63 11.59
C THR A 102 1.46 -6.18 11.11
N THR A 103 0.40 -5.65 10.48
CA THR A 103 0.40 -4.24 10.07
C THR A 103 0.40 -3.28 11.26
N ASN A 104 -0.20 -3.66 12.38
CA ASN A 104 -0.13 -2.87 13.62
C ASN A 104 1.27 -2.87 14.25
N CYS A 105 2.13 -3.82 13.91
CA CYS A 105 3.53 -3.84 14.34
C CYS A 105 4.45 -2.97 13.48
N LEU A 106 3.99 -2.49 12.31
CA LEU A 106 4.81 -1.66 11.42
C LEU A 106 5.42 -0.43 12.14
N PRO A 107 4.70 0.36 12.94
CA PRO A 107 5.28 1.51 13.62
C PRO A 107 6.41 1.14 14.59
N VAL A 108 6.28 -0.01 15.25
CA VAL A 108 7.30 -0.53 16.19
C VAL A 108 8.57 -0.90 15.43
N ILE A 109 8.45 -1.61 14.30
CA ILE A 109 9.58 -1.98 13.44
C ILE A 109 10.22 -0.73 12.85
N THR A 110 9.43 0.23 12.36
CA THR A 110 9.94 1.49 11.82
C THR A 110 10.71 2.28 12.87
N PHE A 111 10.20 2.37 14.11
CA PHE A 111 10.91 3.04 15.19
C PHE A 111 12.24 2.35 15.51
N PHE A 112 12.24 1.02 15.60
CA PHE A 112 13.45 0.26 15.86
C PHE A 112 14.52 0.48 14.78
N LEU A 113 14.13 0.43 13.50
CA LEU A 113 15.03 0.72 12.39
C LEU A 113 15.53 2.17 12.42
N ALA A 114 14.66 3.13 12.75
CA ALA A 114 15.04 4.54 12.86
C ALA A 114 16.08 4.77 13.98
N VAL A 115 16.00 4.05 15.10
CA VAL A 115 17.01 4.12 16.18
C VAL A 115 18.32 3.44 15.76
N LEU A 116 18.26 2.38 14.96
CA LEU A 116 19.44 1.64 14.52
C LEU A 116 20.25 2.38 13.44
N PHE A 117 19.56 3.10 12.55
CA PHE A 117 20.14 3.75 11.37
C PHE A 117 20.14 5.29 11.42
N GLY A 118 19.49 5.89 12.43
CA GLY A 118 19.47 7.33 12.68
C GLY A 118 20.59 7.78 13.59
#